data_AF-A0A9D4LY22-F1
#
_entry.id   AF-A0A9D4LY22-F1
#
_cell.length_a   1.000
_cell.length_b   1.000
_cell.length_c   1.000
_cell.angle_alpha   90.00
_cell.angle_beta   90.00
_cell.angle_gamma   90.00
#
_symmetry.space_group_name_H-M   'P 1'
#
loop_
_entity.id
_entity.type
_entity.pdbx_description
1 polymer ?
#
loop_
_entity_poly.entity_id
_entity_poly.type
_entity_poly.pdbx_seq_one_letter_code
_entity_poly.pdbx_strand_id
1 'polypeptide(L)' 'MELTGGAGIGRICECSGVAAVANSCFSYLRKGGRVVLIGLPKQPLHFENPLPDICK' A
#
# COMPACT_ATOMS: atom_id res chain seq x y z
N MET A 1 9.46 -6.31 -2.30
CA MET A 1 9.54 -7.53 -1.48
C MET A 1 10.98 -7.91 -1.15
N GLU A 2 11.90 -7.82 -2.11
CA GLU A 2 13.34 -8.06 -1.88
C GLU A 2 13.93 -7.21 -0.74
N LEU A 3 13.72 -5.89 -0.78
CA LEU A 3 14.22 -4.95 0.24
C LEU A 3 13.66 -5.17 1.65
N THR A 4 12.52 -5.86 1.76
CA THR A 4 11.88 -6.17 3.05
C THR A 4 12.14 -7.62 3.48
N GLY A 5 13.01 -8.36 2.78
CA GLY A 5 13.26 -9.77 3.06
C GLY A 5 12.00 -10.64 2.96
N GLY A 6 11.03 -10.22 2.13
CA GLY A 6 9.72 -10.87 2.04
C GLY A 6 8.73 -10.53 3.15
N ALA A 7 9.09 -9.70 4.14
CA ALA A 7 8.20 -9.37 5.26
C ALA A 7 7.09 -8.37 4.90
N GLY A 8 7.21 -7.65 3.78
CA GLY A 8 6.30 -6.57 3.41
C GLY A 8 6.57 -5.25 4.14
N ILE A 9 5.87 -4.20 3.75
CA ILE A 9 6.05 -2.83 4.23
C ILE A 9 5.16 -2.56 5.45
N GLY A 10 5.71 -1.99 6.51
CA GLY A 10 4.94 -1.62 7.71
C GLY A 10 4.18 -0.29 7.59
N ARG A 11 4.74 0.70 6.86
CA ARG A 11 4.13 2.00 6.64
C ARG A 11 4.48 2.54 5.27
N ILE A 12 3.51 3.09 4.57
CA ILE A 12 3.67 3.77 3.28
C ILE A 12 3.13 5.19 3.41
N CYS A 13 3.91 6.17 2.95
CA CYS A 13 3.46 7.55 2.78
C CYS A 13 3.22 7.79 1.29
N GLU A 14 1.96 7.84 0.89
CA GLU A 14 1.57 8.10 -0.50
C GLU A 14 1.46 9.62 -0.68
N CYS A 15 2.39 10.19 -1.46
CA CYS A 15 2.51 11.65 -1.64
C CYS A 15 2.17 12.12 -3.06
N SER A 16 1.88 11.21 -3.99
CA SER A 16 1.65 11.53 -5.40
C SER A 16 0.23 12.01 -5.69
N GLY A 17 -0.76 11.51 -4.93
CA GLY A 17 -2.18 11.73 -5.24
C GLY A 17 -2.65 10.99 -6.51
N VAL A 18 -1.83 10.10 -7.07
CA VAL A 18 -2.19 9.28 -8.22
C VAL A 18 -2.93 8.03 -7.73
N ALA A 19 -4.20 7.90 -8.10
CA ALA A 19 -5.06 6.82 -7.62
C ALA A 19 -4.48 5.41 -7.88
N ALA A 20 -3.87 5.19 -9.06
CA ALA A 20 -3.23 3.92 -9.38
C ALA A 20 -2.06 3.57 -8.43
N VAL A 21 -1.31 4.58 -7.97
CA VAL A 21 -0.22 4.41 -7.00
C VAL A 21 -0.79 4.13 -5.61
N ALA A 22 -1.82 4.87 -5.19
CA ALA A 22 -2.50 4.63 -3.92
C ALA A 22 -3.13 3.22 -3.85
N ASN A 23 -3.72 2.74 -4.95
CA ASN A 23 -4.32 1.40 -5.01
C ASN A 23 -3.25 0.30 -4.87
N SER A 24 -2.09 0.45 -5.52
CA SER A 24 -1.03 -0.56 -5.46
C SER A 24 -0.35 -0.63 -4.09
N CYS A 25 -0.39 0.43 -3.27
CA CYS A 25 0.23 0.49 -1.95
C CYS A 25 -0.16 -0.70 -1.04
N PHE A 26 -1.43 -1.13 -1.09
CA PHE A 26 -1.93 -2.21 -0.24
C PHE A 26 -1.32 -3.57 -0.58
N SER A 27 -0.91 -3.80 -1.84
CA SER A 27 -0.24 -5.03 -2.26
C SER A 27 1.15 -5.22 -1.64
N TYR A 28 1.74 -4.15 -1.12
CA TYR A 28 3.07 -4.19 -0.50
C TYR A 28 3.02 -4.22 1.03
N LEU A 29 1.85 -4.00 1.64
CA LEU A 29 1.72 -3.91 3.09
C LEU A 29 1.74 -5.29 3.76
N ARG A 30 2.54 -5.41 4.82
CA ARG A 30 2.41 -6.54 5.74
C ARG A 30 1.12 -6.44 6.55
N LYS A 31 0.69 -7.55 7.16
CA LYS A 31 -0.44 -7.55 8.11
C LYS A 31 -0.25 -6.47 9.19
N GLY A 32 -1.28 -5.65 9.40
CA GLY A 32 -1.26 -4.52 10.33
C GLY A 32 -0.48 -3.28 9.85
N GLY A 33 0.03 -3.30 8.61
CA GLY A 33 0.65 -2.15 7.98
C GLY A 33 -0.34 -1.02 7.69
N ARG A 34 0.17 0.18 7.38
CA ARG A 34 -0.65 1.38 7.19
C ARG A 34 -0.21 2.18 5.95
N VAL A 35 -1.17 2.65 5.17
CA VAL A 35 -0.94 3.69 4.16
C VAL A 35 -1.43 5.03 4.72
N VAL A 36 -0.61 6.07 4.61
CA VAL A 36 -1.01 7.45 4.88
C VAL A 36 -1.08 8.19 3.55
N LEU A 37 -2.25 8.71 3.21
CA LEU A 37 -2.46 9.53 2.03
C LEU A 37 -2.15 10.99 2.37
N ILE A 38 -1.03 11.48 1.83
CA ILE A 38 -0.63 12.89 1.89
C ILE A 38 -1.01 13.59 0.58
N GLY A 39 -0.83 12.89 -0.55
CA GLY A 39 -1.37 13.31 -1.84
C GLY A 39 -2.89 13.16 -1.88
N LEU A 40 -3.58 14.03 -2.62
CA LEU A 40 -5.04 14.02 -2.73
C LEU A 40 -5.48 13.31 -4.04
N PRO A 41 -6.07 12.11 -3.95
CA PRO A 41 -6.59 11.43 -5.13
C PRO A 41 -7.79 12.19 -5.71
N LYS A 42 -7.77 12.43 -7.03
CA LYS A 42 -8.88 13.07 -7.76
C LYS A 42 -9.88 12.06 -8.36
N GLN A 43 -9.64 10.78 -8.12
CA GLN A 43 -10.47 9.67 -8.57
C GLN A 43 -10.76 8.74 -7.40
N PRO A 44 -11.86 7.97 -7.43
CA PRO A 44 -12.15 6.97 -6.41
C PRO A 44 -10.99 5.99 -6.23
N LEU A 45 -10.69 5.64 -4.98
CA LEU A 45 -9.75 4.58 -4.66
C LEU A 45 -10.46 3.24 -4.72
N HIS A 46 -9.77 2.23 -5.26
CA HIS A 46 -10.25 0.86 -5.33
C HIS A 46 -9.14 -0.07 -4.86
N PHE A 47 -9.39 -0.77 -3.75
CA PHE A 47 -8.42 -1.68 -3.16
C PHE A 47 -8.85 -3.11 -3.42
N GLU A 48 -8.14 -3.79 -4.31
CA GLU A 48 -8.31 -5.22 -4.54
C GLU A 48 -7.49 -5.97 -3.50
N ASN A 49 -8.17 -6.86 -2.74
CA ASN A 49 -7.54 -7.70 -1.72
C ASN A 49 -6.66 -6.92 -0.71
N PRO A 50 -7.23 -6.02 0.13
CA PRO A 50 -6.47 -5.17 1.05
C PRO A 50 -5.80 -5.91 2.22
N LEU A 51 -6.00 -7.24 2.32
CA LEU A 51 -5.43 -8.10 3.36
C LEU A 51 -4.56 -9.22 2.74
N PRO A 52 -3.58 -8.89 1.89
CA PRO A 52 -2.72 -9.92 1.30
C PRO A 52 -1.90 -10.60 2.39
N ASP A 53 -1.80 -11.93 2.34
CA ASP A 53 -0.91 -12.66 3.22
C ASP A 53 0.52 -12.61 2.68
N ILE A 54 1.25 -11.60 3.13
CA ILE A 54 2.62 -11.35 2.68
C ILE A 54 3.65 -12.11 3.53
N CYS A 55 3.33 -12.42 4.78
CA CYS A 55 4.24 -13.15 5.66
C CYS A 55 4.07 -14.66 5.45
N LYS A 56 5.15 -15.35 5.07
CA LYS A 56 5.21 -16.82 5.16
C LYS A 56 5.31 -17.28 6.61
#